data_AF-A0A285IGS5-F1
#
_entry.id   AF-A0A285IGS5-F1
#
_cell.length_a   1.000
_cell.length_b   1.000
_cell.length_c   1.000
_cell.angle_alpha   90.00
_cell.angle_beta   90.00
_cell.angle_gamma   90.00
#
_symmetry.space_group_name_H-M   'P 1'
#
loop_
_entity.id
_entity.type
_entity.pdbx_description
1 polymer ?
#
loop_
_entity_poly.entity_id
_entity_poly.type
_entity_poly.pdbx_seq_one_letter_code
_entity_poly.pdbx_strand_id
1 'polypeptide(L)' 'MDKVAEVDMLIERYKSKINEAGASKIVKMVCRHKIKDLDIYKDKLLKNKSYYIEN' A
#
# COMPACT_ATOMS: atom_id res chain seq x y z
N MET A 1 6.11 -15.31 -5.14
CA MET A 1 5.09 -14.49 -4.44
C MET A 1 5.05 -13.13 -5.13
N ASP A 2 3.91 -12.65 -5.59
CA ASP A 2 3.83 -11.39 -6.34
C ASP A 2 3.90 -10.20 -5.37
N LYS A 3 5.01 -9.46 -5.43
CA LYS A 3 5.25 -8.28 -4.58
C LYS A 3 4.14 -7.23 -4.70
N VAL A 4 3.48 -7.11 -5.86
CA VAL A 4 2.35 -6.19 -6.03
C VAL A 4 1.15 -6.65 -5.20
N ALA A 5 0.82 -7.94 -5.23
CA ALA A 5 -0.26 -8.51 -4.45
C ALA A 5 -0.01 -8.40 -2.93
N GLU A 6 1.24 -8.58 -2.48
CA GLU A 6 1.63 -8.36 -1.08
C GLU A 6 1.40 -6.91 -0.65
N VAL A 7 1.73 -5.95 -1.51
CA VAL A 7 1.51 -4.52 -1.25
C VAL A 7 0.02 -4.19 -1.19
N ASP A 8 -0.79 -4.73 -2.12
CA ASP A 8 -2.25 -4.54 -2.09
C ASP A 8 -2.87 -5.13 -0.81
N MET A 9 -2.42 -6.31 -0.36
CA MET A 9 -2.85 -6.89 0.93
C MET A 9 -2.52 -5.97 2.12
N LEU A 10 -1.34 -5.36 2.13
CA LEU A 10 -0.95 -4.41 3.19
C LEU A 10 -1.80 -3.14 3.15
N ILE A 11 -2.11 -2.61 1.97
CA ILE A 11 -2.98 -1.45 1.79
C ILE A 11 -4.37 -1.74 2.37
N GLU A 12 -4.97 -2.87 2.02
CA GLU A 12 -6.30 -3.25 2.55
C GLU A 12 -6.29 -3.41 4.08
N ARG A 13 -5.21 -3.96 4.64
CA ARG A 13 -5.04 -4.05 6.10
C ARG A 13 -5.04 -2.67 6.76
N TYR A 14 -4.36 -1.68 6.19
CA TYR A 14 -4.35 -0.32 6.73
C TYR A 14 -5.68 0.40 6.51
N LYS A 15 -6.38 0.16 5.40
CA LYS A 15 -7.75 0.66 5.18
C LYS A 15 -8.72 0.10 6.24
N SER A 16 -8.63 -1.19 6.55
CA SER A 16 -9.42 -1.81 7.62
C SER A 16 -9.18 -1.13 8.96
N LYS A 17 -7.91 -0.89 9.34
CA LYS A 17 -7.56 -0.18 10.58
C LYS A 17 -8.10 1.24 10.68
N ILE A 18 -8.27 1.94 9.55
CA ILE A 18 -8.89 3.27 9.53
C ILE A 18 -10.39 3.18 9.84
N ASN A 19 -11.04 2.11 9.41
CA ASN A 19 -12.47 1.89 9.54
C ASN A 19 -12.88 1.14 10.83
N GLU A 20 -11.91 0.63 11.60
CA GLU A 20 -12.15 0.01 12.90
C GLU A 20 -12.86 0.98 13.86
N ALA A 21 -13.90 0.47 14.53
CA ALA A 21 -14.62 1.21 15.56
C ALA A 21 -13.64 1.55 16.71
N GLY A 22 -13.57 2.84 17.06
CA GLY A 22 -12.65 3.31 18.11
C GLY A 22 -11.21 3.60 17.64
N ALA A 23 -10.90 3.48 16.34
CA ALA A 23 -9.59 3.88 15.84
C ALA A 23 -9.33 5.38 16.11
N SER A 24 -8.23 5.68 16.79
CA SER A 24 -7.89 7.05 17.17
C SER A 24 -7.52 7.91 15.96
N LYS A 25 -7.63 9.24 16.08
CA LYS A 25 -7.20 10.18 15.02
C LYS A 25 -5.74 9.95 14.61
N ILE A 26 -4.86 9.65 15.56
CA ILE A 26 -3.45 9.37 15.32
C ILE A 26 -3.29 8.08 14.52
N VAL A 27 -3.98 7.00 14.90
CA VAL A 27 -3.95 5.72 14.17
C VAL A 27 -4.42 5.92 12.73
N LYS A 28 -5.52 6.64 12.52
CA LYS A 28 -6.04 6.95 11.18
C LYS A 28 -5.03 7.73 10.34
N MET A 29 -4.38 8.73 10.93
CA MET A 29 -3.35 9.53 10.25
C MET A 29 -2.14 8.67 9.84
N VAL A 30 -1.61 7.86 10.77
CA VAL A 30 -0.47 6.98 10.48
C VAL A 30 -0.81 5.96 9.39
N CYS A 31 -2.00 5.35 9.45
CA CYS A 31 -2.44 4.40 8.42
C CYS A 31 -2.55 5.06 7.04
N ARG A 32 -3.06 6.31 6.95
CA ARG A 32 -3.11 7.06 5.69
C ARG A 32 -1.71 7.32 5.12
N HIS A 33 -0.74 7.68 5.96
CA HIS A 33 0.64 7.84 5.51
C HIS A 33 1.23 6.52 4.99
N LYS A 34 1.01 5.42 5.72
CA LYS A 34 1.48 4.09 5.29
C LYS A 34 0.86 3.64 3.96
N ILE A 35 -0.42 3.90 3.74
CA ILE A 35 -1.07 3.64 2.45
C ILE A 35 -0.38 4.43 1.33
N LYS A 36 -0.13 5.73 1.53
CA LYS A 36 0.54 6.58 0.53
C LYS A 36 1.95 6.07 0.19
N ASP A 37 2.73 5.68 1.19
CA ASP A 37 4.07 5.12 0.97
C ASP A 37 4.03 3.80 0.19
N LEU A 38 3.02 2.96 0.46
CA LEU A 38 2.81 1.69 -0.23
C LEU A 38 2.34 1.89 -1.68
N ASP A 39 1.47 2.86 -1.95
CA ASP A 39 1.06 3.21 -3.32
C ASP A 39 2.27 3.67 -4.15
N ILE A 40 3.14 4.54 -3.59
CA ILE A 40 4.38 4.95 -4.24
C ILE A 40 5.30 3.75 -4.52
N TYR A 41 5.39 2.82 -3.55
CA TYR A 41 6.19 1.61 -3.73
C TYR A 41 5.60 0.68 -4.81
N LYS A 42 4.28 0.53 -4.85
CA LYS A 42 3.57 -0.24 -5.88
C LYS A 42 3.83 0.31 -7.27
N ASP A 43 3.73 1.63 -7.43
CA ASP A 43 4.03 2.31 -8.70
C ASP A 43 5.46 2.04 -9.17
N LYS A 44 6.44 2.04 -8.25
CA LYS A 44 7.84 1.69 -8.57
C LYS A 44 7.97 0.23 -9.00
N LEU A 45 7.31 -0.70 -8.32
CA LEU A 45 7.32 -2.12 -8.70
C LEU A 45 6.73 -2.34 -10.10
N LEU A 46 5.61 -1.67 -10.42
CA LEU A 46 4.95 -1.75 -11.72
C LEU A 46 5.81 -1.15 -12.83
N LYS A 47 6.40 0.03 -12.61
CA LYS A 47 7.35 0.65 -13.56
C LYS A 47 8.57 -0.24 -13.82
N ASN A 48 9.11 -0.86 -12.78
CA ASN A 48 10.23 -1.79 -12.93
C ASN A 48 9.83 -3.04 -13.71
N LYS A 49 8.61 -3.57 -13.54
CA LYS A 49 8.12 -4.69 -14.36
C LYS A 49 8.02 -4.31 -15.85
N SER A 50 7.57 -3.09 -16.19
CA SER A 50 7.51 -2.63 -17.58
C SER A 50 8.90 -2.50 -18.23
N TYR A 51 9.93 -2.09 -17.48
CA TYR A 51 11.29 -1.92 -18.02
C TYR A 51 11.95 -3.24 -18.51
N TYR A 52 11.53 -4.39 -17.98
CA TYR A 52 12.02 -5.71 -18.40
C TYR A 52 11.19 -6.38 -19.50
N ILE A 53 10.07 -5.77 -19.92
CA ILE A 53 9.22 -6.30 -21.00
C ILE A 53 9.55 -5.64 -22.36
N GLU A 54 10.24 -4.49 -22.34
CA GLU A 54 10.62 -3.72 -23.55
C GLU A 54 12.09 -3.92 -23.99
N ASN A 55 12.84 -4.85 -23.39
CA ASN A 55 14.16 -5.33 -23.86
C ASN A 55 14.12 -6.83 -24.13
#